data_AF-A0A383B1A4-F1
#
_entry.id   AF-A0A383B1A4-F1
#
_cell.length_a   1.000
_cell.length_b   1.000
_cell.length_c   1.000
_cell.angle_alpha   90.00
_cell.angle_beta   90.00
_cell.angle_gamma   90.00
#
_symmetry.space_group_name_H-M   'P 1'
#
loop_
_entity.id
_entity.type
_entity.pdbx_description
1 polymer ?
#
loop_
_entity_poly.entity_id
_entity_poly.type
_entity_poly.pdbx_seq_one_letter_code
_entity_poly.pdbx_strand_id
1 'polypeptide(L)'
;MVFYLRGFVGLLLTPSMVLAIVVAVGTFLQFSPRRRRKGRRLLAIGVVALWMISLGLPFDLIGRWLEGRHPAIALPEQALELAAVRWIVVLDGGHLSGEHLPSSSLPNDASIYRAVEGIRLYRAIPESRIILSSEASYSRLTSELGVASARMDLQESA
;
A
#
# COMPACT_ATOMS: atom_id res chain seq x y z
N MET A 1 6.05 25.55 9.44
CA MET A 1 7.31 24.83 9.80
C MET A 1 7.09 23.40 10.27
N VAL A 2 6.08 23.09 11.12
CA VAL A 2 5.82 21.71 11.61
C VAL A 2 5.56 20.70 10.48
N PHE A 3 4.92 21.12 9.39
CA PHE A 3 4.68 20.28 8.21
C PHE A 3 5.98 19.75 7.57
N TYR A 4 6.96 20.63 7.34
CA TYR A 4 8.26 20.25 6.79
C TYR A 4 9.06 19.37 7.75
N LEU A 5 8.97 19.63 9.05
CA LEU A 5 9.66 18.83 10.06
C LEU A 5 9.09 17.41 10.12
N ARG A 6 7.75 17.26 10.04
CA ARG A 6 7.09 15.95 9.94
C ARG A 6 7.50 15.21 8.67
N GLY A 7 7.59 15.90 7.53
CA GLY A 7 8.05 15.31 6.27
C GLY A 7 9.50 14.83 6.35
N PHE A 8 10.39 15.63 6.93
CA PHE A 8 11.81 15.29 7.08
C PHE A 8 12.03 14.13 8.07
N VAL A 9 11.35 14.17 9.23
CA VAL A 9 11.38 13.08 10.21
C VAL A 9 10.79 11.81 9.60
N GLY A 10 9.67 11.90 8.88
CA GLY A 10 9.06 10.79 8.16
C GLY A 10 10.01 10.16 7.14
N LEU A 11 10.72 10.99 6.36
CA LEU A 11 11.75 10.54 5.41
C LEU A 11 12.88 9.82 6.14
N LEU A 12 13.38 10.37 7.25
CA LEU A 12 14.48 9.80 8.01
C LEU A 12 14.13 8.47 8.69
N LEU A 13 12.85 8.28 9.04
CA LEU A 13 12.31 7.04 9.61
C LEU A 13 11.92 6.00 8.56
N THR A 14 12.01 6.30 7.26
CA THR A 14 11.79 5.26 6.25
C THR A 14 12.82 4.14 6.42
N PRO A 15 12.42 2.86 6.29
CA PRO A 15 13.33 1.73 6.48
C PRO A 15 14.61 1.84 5.64
N SER A 16 14.48 2.31 4.40
CA SER A 16 15.57 2.53 3.45
C SER A 16 16.59 3.55 3.95
N MET A 17 16.16 4.70 4.50
CA MET A 17 17.06 5.72 5.02
C MET A 17 17.82 5.25 6.27
N VAL A 18 17.15 4.56 7.18
CA VAL A 18 17.80 3.98 8.37
C VAL A 18 18.92 3.01 7.96
N LEU A 19 18.65 2.15 6.98
CA LEU A 19 19.64 1.21 6.45
C LEU A 19 20.80 1.91 5.72
N ALA A 20 20.52 2.95 4.96
CA ALA A 20 21.55 3.77 4.33
C ALA A 20 22.50 4.39 5.37
N ILE A 21 21.96 4.88 6.50
CA ILE A 21 22.76 5.39 7.62
C ILE A 21 23.62 4.27 8.23
N VAL A 22 23.06 3.07 8.44
CA VAL A 22 23.81 1.92 8.97
C VAL A 22 24.99 1.55 8.06
N VAL A 23 24.78 1.55 6.75
CA VAL A 23 25.85 1.29 5.76
C VAL A 23 26.89 2.40 5.81
N ALA A 24 26.49 3.67 5.84
CA ALA A 24 27.40 4.82 5.92
C ALA A 24 28.27 4.78 7.19
N VAL A 25 27.66 4.51 8.35
CA VAL A 25 28.36 4.32 9.63
C VAL A 25 29.29 3.11 9.56
N GLY A 26 28.83 2.00 8.98
CA GLY A 26 29.63 0.80 8.75
C GLY A 26 30.90 1.07 7.95
N THR A 27 30.79 1.86 6.87
CA THR A 27 31.91 2.32 6.04
C THR A 27 32.84 3.23 6.83
N PHE A 28 32.29 4.21 7.56
CA PHE A 28 33.07 5.15 8.35
C PHE A 28 33.90 4.45 9.45
N LEU A 29 33.34 3.42 10.09
CA LEU A 29 34.06 2.63 11.10
C LEU A 29 35.25 1.85 10.52
N GLN A 30 35.35 1.67 9.21
CA GLN A 30 36.50 0.99 8.58
C GLN A 30 37.76 1.86 8.55
N PHE A 31 37.63 3.19 8.64
CA PHE A 31 38.79 4.08 8.71
C PHE A 31 39.60 3.89 10.00
N SER A 32 38.98 3.41 11.09
CA SER A 32 39.68 3.13 12.34
C SER A 32 40.15 1.65 12.43
N PRO A 33 41.46 1.36 12.47
CA PRO A 33 41.98 -0.01 12.49
C PRO A 33 41.48 -0.84 13.67
N ARG A 34 41.20 -0.21 14.82
CA ARG A 34 40.65 -0.86 16.02
C ARG A 34 39.19 -1.31 15.86
N ARG A 35 38.41 -0.64 15.00
CA ARG A 35 36.97 -0.90 14.81
C ARG A 35 36.64 -1.59 13.48
N ARG A 36 37.62 -1.83 12.60
CA ARG A 36 37.47 -2.46 11.28
C ARG A 36 36.65 -3.76 11.29
N ARG A 37 36.88 -4.66 12.25
CA ARG A 37 36.15 -5.94 12.32
C ARG A 37 34.66 -5.74 12.62
N LYS A 38 34.32 -4.79 13.49
CA LYS A 38 32.93 -4.42 13.80
C LYS A 38 32.28 -3.69 12.63
N GLY A 39 33.00 -2.73 12.01
CA GLY A 39 32.53 -1.99 10.83
C GLY A 39 32.22 -2.90 9.64
N ARG A 40 33.06 -3.91 9.37
CA ARG A 40 32.84 -4.87 8.28
C ARG A 40 31.59 -5.74 8.50
N ARG A 41 31.34 -6.19 9.74
CA ARG A 41 30.11 -6.93 10.08
C ARG A 41 28.88 -6.04 9.92
N LEU A 42 28.93 -4.82 10.44
CA LEU A 42 27.81 -3.88 10.36
C LEU A 42 27.48 -3.52 8.90
N LEU A 43 28.52 -3.28 8.08
CA LEU A 43 28.37 -3.02 6.66
C LEU A 43 27.78 -4.22 5.91
N ALA A 44 28.27 -5.44 6.16
CA ALA A 44 27.72 -6.64 5.56
C ALA A 44 26.24 -6.83 5.90
N ILE A 45 25.87 -6.66 7.17
CA ILE A 45 24.47 -6.74 7.62
C ILE A 45 23.63 -5.64 6.94
N GLY A 46 24.10 -4.39 6.93
CA GLY A 46 23.38 -3.27 6.34
C GLY A 46 23.13 -3.45 4.84
N VAL A 47 24.15 -3.91 4.09
CA VAL A 47 24.03 -4.17 2.65
C VAL A 47 23.07 -5.32 2.37
N VAL A 48 23.18 -6.44 3.09
CA VAL A 48 22.27 -7.58 2.92
C VAL A 48 20.84 -7.19 3.25
N ALA A 49 20.61 -6.48 4.35
CA ALA A 49 19.28 -6.03 4.74
C ALA A 49 18.69 -5.03 3.74
N LEU A 50 19.50 -4.09 3.22
CA LEU A 50 19.07 -3.17 2.18
C LEU A 50 18.71 -3.92 0.89
N TRP A 51 19.50 -4.92 0.51
CA TRP A 51 19.23 -5.78 -0.65
C TRP A 51 17.93 -6.57 -0.49
N MET A 52 17.69 -7.17 0.69
CA MET A 52 16.44 -7.89 0.97
C MET A 52 15.20 -6.98 0.92
N ILE A 53 15.30 -5.76 1.47
CA ILE A 53 14.20 -4.78 1.41
C ILE A 53 13.97 -4.29 -0.01
N SER A 54 15.04 -4.10 -0.79
CA SER A 54 14.94 -3.73 -2.21
C SER A 54 14.25 -4.81 -3.04
N LEU A 55 14.32 -6.07 -2.62
CA LEU A 55 13.64 -7.20 -3.28
C LEU A 55 12.20 -7.40 -2.80
N GLY A 56 11.72 -6.66 -1.80
CA GLY A 56 10.36 -6.83 -1.28
C GLY A 56 10.14 -8.06 -0.38
N LEU A 57 11.12 -8.96 -0.27
CA LEU A 57 11.05 -10.22 0.51
C LEU A 57 10.39 -10.12 1.89
N PRO A 58 10.76 -9.15 2.77
CA PRO A 58 10.12 -9.06 4.09
C PRO A 58 8.65 -8.65 3.99
N PHE A 59 8.30 -7.80 3.02
CA PHE A 59 6.92 -7.33 2.84
C PHE A 59 6.01 -8.44 2.31
N ASP A 60 6.50 -9.28 1.40
CA ASP A 60 5.73 -10.42 0.88
C ASP A 60 5.44 -11.47 1.95
N LEU A 61 6.35 -11.67 2.89
CA LEU A 61 6.16 -12.61 4.00
C LEU A 61 5.14 -12.07 5.00
N ILE A 62 5.25 -10.78 5.35
CA ILE A 62 4.32 -10.10 6.25
C ILE A 62 2.93 -10.05 5.62
N GLY A 63 2.83 -9.77 4.32
CA GLY A 63 1.59 -9.75 3.54
C GLY A 63 0.88 -11.10 3.61
N ARG A 64 1.57 -12.19 3.25
CA ARG A 64 1.00 -13.55 3.33
C ARG A 64 0.52 -13.94 4.73
N TRP A 65 1.27 -13.52 5.75
CA TRP A 65 0.90 -13.80 7.14
C TRP A 65 -0.34 -13.00 7.61
N LEU A 66 -0.48 -11.76 7.13
CA LEU A 66 -1.68 -10.93 7.36
C LEU A 66 -2.88 -11.47 6.58
N GLU A 67 -2.70 -11.83 5.32
CA GLU A 67 -3.73 -12.45 4.47
C GLU A 67 -4.26 -13.75 5.10
N GLY A 68 -3.38 -14.56 5.70
CA GLY A 68 -3.79 -15.76 6.44
C GLY A 68 -4.68 -15.49 7.66
N ARG A 69 -4.64 -14.29 8.25
CA ARG A 69 -5.52 -13.91 9.36
C ARG A 69 -6.83 -13.28 8.93
N HIS A 70 -6.87 -12.71 7.73
CA HIS A 70 -8.03 -12.03 7.18
C HIS A 70 -8.47 -12.74 5.91
N PRO A 71 -9.15 -13.90 6.04
CA PRO A 71 -9.58 -14.67 4.88
C PRO A 71 -10.55 -13.85 4.02
N ALA A 72 -10.43 -13.99 2.70
CA ALA A 72 -11.32 -13.33 1.76
C ALA A 72 -12.78 -13.80 1.96
N ILE A 73 -13.72 -12.86 1.85
CA ILE A 73 -15.16 -13.14 1.98
C ILE A 73 -15.63 -13.81 0.69
N ALA A 74 -15.44 -15.12 0.60
CA ALA A 74 -15.69 -15.88 -0.62
C ALA A 74 -17.12 -16.46 -0.71
N LEU A 75 -17.80 -16.66 0.42
CA LEU A 75 -19.06 -17.41 0.45
C LEU A 75 -20.30 -16.53 0.70
N PRO A 76 -21.44 -16.80 0.02
CA PRO A 76 -22.72 -16.12 0.27
C PRO A 76 -23.23 -16.24 1.71
N GLU A 77 -22.87 -17.33 2.42
CA GLU A 77 -23.32 -17.52 3.81
C GLU A 77 -22.61 -16.59 4.80
N GLN A 78 -21.36 -16.23 4.52
CA GLN A 78 -20.66 -15.16 5.26
C GLN A 78 -21.31 -13.81 4.93
N ALA A 79 -21.74 -13.61 3.67
CA ALA A 79 -22.45 -12.39 3.28
C ALA A 79 -23.77 -12.17 4.05
N LEU A 80 -24.40 -13.23 4.58
CA LEU A 80 -25.57 -13.13 5.46
C LEU A 80 -25.23 -12.57 6.85
N GLU A 81 -24.07 -12.93 7.43
CA GLU A 81 -23.56 -12.25 8.63
C GLU A 81 -23.13 -10.80 8.33
N LEU A 82 -22.70 -10.53 7.08
CA LEU A 82 -22.44 -9.20 6.57
C LEU A 82 -23.71 -8.42 6.15
N ALA A 83 -24.93 -8.92 6.35
CA ALA A 83 -26.15 -8.15 6.07
C ALA A 83 -26.24 -6.86 6.92
N ALA A 84 -25.45 -6.76 8.01
CA ALA A 84 -25.27 -5.55 8.79
C ALA A 84 -24.21 -4.58 8.24
N VAL A 85 -23.48 -4.93 7.17
CA VAL A 85 -22.42 -4.12 6.59
C VAL A 85 -23.03 -3.03 5.70
N ARG A 86 -23.05 -1.82 6.25
CA ARG A 86 -23.60 -0.64 5.57
C ARG A 86 -22.62 0.03 4.61
N TRP A 87 -21.31 -0.16 4.80
CA TRP A 87 -20.26 0.55 4.07
C TRP A 87 -19.13 -0.38 3.64
N ILE A 88 -18.79 -0.31 2.37
CA ILE A 88 -17.64 -0.99 1.75
C ILE A 88 -16.66 0.11 1.33
N VAL A 89 -15.50 0.19 1.98
CA VAL A 89 -14.48 1.20 1.65
C VAL A 89 -13.38 0.53 0.84
N VAL A 90 -13.19 0.99 -0.40
CA VAL A 90 -12.07 0.55 -1.25
C VAL A 90 -10.98 1.62 -1.21
N LEU A 91 -9.85 1.23 -0.64
CA LEU A 91 -8.67 2.06 -0.55
C LEU A 91 -7.77 1.85 -1.76
N ASP A 92 -7.49 2.97 -2.41
CA ASP A 92 -6.56 3.03 -3.52
C ASP A 92 -5.10 2.94 -3.06
N GLY A 93 -4.23 2.37 -3.89
CA GLY A 93 -2.77 2.32 -3.68
C GLY A 93 -2.01 3.55 -4.17
N GLY A 94 -2.69 4.58 -4.69
CA GLY A 94 -2.07 5.73 -5.34
C GLY A 94 -1.90 5.55 -6.85
N HIS A 95 -1.63 6.66 -7.55
CA HIS A 95 -1.64 6.75 -9.00
C HIS A 95 -0.42 7.51 -9.54
N LEU A 96 0.02 7.14 -10.76
CA LEU A 96 0.83 8.01 -11.61
C LEU A 96 -0.13 8.89 -12.41
N SER A 97 -0.31 10.14 -11.98
CA SER A 97 -1.13 11.12 -12.68
C SER A 97 -0.36 11.68 -13.88
N GLY A 98 -0.69 11.20 -15.08
CA GLY A 98 -0.27 11.81 -16.33
C GLY A 98 -1.43 11.80 -17.32
N GLU A 99 -1.76 12.98 -17.82
CA GLU A 99 -2.90 13.25 -18.72
C GLU A 99 -2.79 12.55 -20.09
N HIS A 100 -1.67 11.88 -20.34
CA HIS A 100 -1.32 11.22 -21.60
C HIS A 100 -1.22 9.70 -21.47
N LEU A 101 -1.47 9.13 -20.28
CA LEU A 101 -1.39 7.69 -20.07
C LEU A 101 -2.72 6.99 -20.43
N PRO A 102 -2.68 5.80 -21.05
CA PRO A 102 -3.87 4.98 -21.30
C PRO A 102 -4.60 4.65 -19.99
N SER A 103 -5.93 4.49 -20.01
CA SER A 103 -6.77 4.20 -18.83
C SER A 103 -6.34 2.97 -18.02
N SER A 104 -5.73 1.98 -18.67
CA SER A 104 -5.15 0.78 -18.04
C SER A 104 -3.84 1.04 -17.30
N SER A 105 -3.24 2.22 -17.47
CA SER A 105 -1.92 2.59 -16.94
C SER A 105 -2.00 3.53 -15.74
N LEU A 106 -3.22 3.89 -15.31
CA LEU A 106 -3.43 4.84 -14.22
C LEU A 106 -3.39 4.14 -12.85
N PRO A 107 -4.15 3.07 -12.56
CA PRO A 107 -4.12 2.41 -11.26
C PRO A 107 -3.02 1.35 -11.19
N ASN A 108 -2.33 1.27 -10.05
CA ASN A 108 -1.48 0.12 -9.72
C ASN A 108 -2.33 -1.17 -9.77
N ASP A 109 -1.79 -2.31 -10.22
CA ASP A 109 -2.52 -3.58 -10.36
C ASP A 109 -3.31 -3.94 -9.07
N ALA A 110 -2.70 -3.70 -7.91
CA ALA A 110 -3.33 -3.89 -6.61
C ALA A 110 -4.62 -3.06 -6.41
N SER A 111 -4.67 -1.83 -6.94
CA SER A 111 -5.85 -0.95 -6.91
C SER A 111 -6.99 -1.48 -7.76
N ILE A 112 -6.68 -2.10 -8.91
CA ILE A 112 -7.67 -2.72 -9.80
C ILE A 112 -8.27 -3.95 -9.12
N TYR A 113 -7.42 -4.85 -8.61
CA TYR A 113 -7.90 -6.06 -7.91
C TYR A 113 -8.80 -5.71 -6.72
N ARG A 114 -8.42 -4.70 -5.92
CA ARG A 114 -9.23 -4.23 -4.78
C ARG A 114 -10.58 -3.65 -5.22
N ALA A 115 -10.62 -2.92 -6.33
CA ALA A 115 -11.87 -2.35 -6.82
C ALA A 115 -12.80 -3.39 -7.43
N VAL A 116 -12.29 -4.33 -8.21
CA VAL A 116 -13.07 -5.45 -8.75
C VAL A 116 -13.68 -6.25 -7.60
N GLU A 117 -12.90 -6.54 -6.56
CA GLU A 117 -13.37 -7.25 -5.37
C GLU A 117 -14.40 -6.44 -4.58
N GLY A 118 -14.17 -5.14 -4.38
CA GLY A 118 -15.13 -4.24 -3.74
C GLY A 118 -16.47 -4.18 -4.48
N ILE A 119 -16.45 -4.16 -5.82
CA ILE A 119 -17.65 -4.19 -6.67
C ILE A 119 -18.35 -5.56 -6.56
N ARG A 120 -17.59 -6.66 -6.54
CA ARG A 120 -18.15 -8.01 -6.32
C ARG A 120 -18.91 -8.08 -5.00
N LEU A 121 -18.34 -7.54 -3.92
CA LEU A 121 -18.98 -7.48 -2.61
C LEU A 121 -20.18 -6.53 -2.58
N TYR A 122 -20.10 -5.36 -3.21
CA TYR A 122 -21.21 -4.42 -3.34
C TYR A 122 -22.43 -5.03 -4.04
N ARG A 123 -22.21 -5.88 -5.06
CA ARG A 123 -23.29 -6.61 -5.73
C ARG A 123 -23.86 -7.76 -4.90
N ALA A 124 -23.05 -8.36 -4.03
CA ALA A 124 -23.44 -9.49 -3.19
C ALA A 124 -24.16 -9.06 -1.89
N ILE A 125 -23.87 -7.87 -1.37
CA ILE A 125 -24.43 -7.35 -0.11
C ILE A 125 -25.52 -6.32 -0.42
N PRO A 126 -26.82 -6.68 -0.29
CA PRO A 126 -27.92 -5.74 -0.52
C PRO A 126 -27.87 -4.56 0.47
N GLU A 127 -28.29 -3.37 0.02
CA GLU A 127 -28.31 -2.10 0.78
C GLU A 127 -26.94 -1.50 1.20
N SER A 128 -25.82 -2.13 0.84
CA SER A 128 -24.50 -1.57 1.10
C SER A 128 -24.21 -0.31 0.25
N ARG A 129 -23.38 0.59 0.77
CA ARG A 129 -22.79 1.73 0.03
C ARG A 129 -21.31 1.51 -0.18
N ILE A 130 -20.78 1.92 -1.32
CA ILE A 130 -19.34 1.81 -1.64
C ILE A 130 -18.68 3.19 -1.63
N ILE A 131 -17.58 3.32 -0.89
CA ILE A 131 -16.74 4.52 -0.80
C ILE A 131 -15.42 4.22 -1.49
N LEU A 132 -15.03 5.04 -2.47
CA LEU A 132 -13.80 4.90 -3.21
C LEU A 132 -12.87 6.05 -2.87
N SER A 133 -11.64 5.74 -2.45
CA SER A 133 -10.67 6.75 -1.98
C SER A 133 -10.01 7.60 -3.09
N SER A 134 -10.34 7.37 -4.38
CA SER A 134 -9.78 8.13 -5.50
C SER A 134 -10.84 8.43 -6.56
N GLU A 135 -11.14 9.71 -6.77
CA GLU A 135 -12.20 10.16 -7.68
C GLU A 135 -11.82 10.01 -9.15
N ALA A 136 -10.63 10.47 -9.55
CA ALA A 136 -10.25 10.58 -10.96
C ALA A 136 -10.14 9.21 -11.66
N SER A 137 -9.63 8.20 -10.95
CA SER A 137 -9.31 6.91 -11.54
C SER A 137 -10.46 5.91 -11.48
N TYR A 138 -11.26 5.96 -10.41
CA TYR A 138 -12.37 5.03 -10.23
C TYR A 138 -13.69 5.54 -10.81
N SER A 139 -13.89 6.86 -10.98
CA SER A 139 -15.09 7.40 -11.64
C SER A 139 -15.28 6.83 -13.05
N ARG A 140 -14.19 6.69 -13.83
CA ARG A 140 -14.26 6.09 -15.17
C ARG A 140 -14.46 4.56 -15.13
N LEU A 141 -13.74 3.83 -14.28
CA LEU A 141 -13.88 2.37 -14.13
C LEU A 141 -15.29 1.95 -13.68
N THR A 142 -15.89 2.70 -12.76
CA THR A 142 -17.24 2.42 -12.26
C THR A 142 -18.32 2.71 -13.31
N SER A 143 -18.10 3.72 -14.16
CA SER A 143 -18.98 4.01 -15.30
C SER A 143 -18.96 2.89 -16.36
N GLU A 144 -17.78 2.33 -16.66
CA GLU A 144 -17.64 1.20 -17.58
C GLU A 144 -18.22 -0.11 -17.01
N LEU A 145 -18.13 -0.30 -15.69
CA LEU A 145 -18.66 -1.49 -14.99
C LEU A 145 -20.15 -1.37 -14.60
N GLY A 146 -20.83 -0.27 -14.99
CA GLY A 146 -22.27 -0.08 -14.81
C GLY A 146 -22.70 0.15 -13.36
N VAL A 147 -21.83 0.70 -12.50
CA VAL A 147 -22.17 1.05 -11.11
C VAL A 147 -22.84 2.43 -11.10
N ALA A 148 -24.13 2.47 -10.73
CA ALA A 148 -24.90 3.71 -10.69
C ALA A 148 -24.31 4.70 -9.65
N SER A 149 -24.05 5.93 -10.09
CA SER A 149 -23.48 7.03 -9.30
C SER A 149 -24.30 7.44 -8.06
N ALA A 150 -25.55 7.00 -7.96
CA ALA A 150 -26.47 7.37 -6.87
C ALA A 150 -26.16 6.75 -5.50
N ARG A 151 -25.15 5.87 -5.38
CA ARG A 151 -24.77 5.20 -4.11
C ARG A 151 -23.27 5.27 -3.79
N MET A 152 -22.53 6.13 -4.47
CA MET A 152 -21.09 6.34 -4.25
C MET A 152 -20.88 7.63 -3.46
N ASP A 153 -20.28 7.50 -2.27
CA ASP A 153 -19.76 8.64 -1.52
C ASP A 153 -18.24 8.70 -1.80
N LEU A 154 -17.79 9.73 -2.51
CA LEU A 154 -16.38 9.98 -2.81
C LEU A 154 -15.80 10.83 -1.67
N GLN A 155 -14.71 10.37 -1.05
CA GLN A 155 -14.10 11.07 0.08
C GLN A 155 -12.91 11.91 -0.40
N GLU A 156 -13.02 13.23 -0.29
CA GLU A 156 -11.94 14.19 -0.55
C GLU A 156 -10.77 13.95 0.41
N SER A 157 -9.58 13.66 -0.13
CA SER A 157 -8.34 13.84 0.62
C SER A 157 -7.85 15.27 0.39
N ALA A 158 -8.11 16.15 1.35
CA ALA A 158 -7.55 17.50 1.43
C ALA A 158 -6.03 17.49 1.68
#